data_AF-A0A1Y4IKI8-F1
#
_entry.id   AF-A0A1Y4IKI8-F1
#
_cell.length_a   1.000
_cell.length_b   1.000
_cell.length_c   1.000
_cell.angle_alpha   90.00
_cell.angle_beta   90.00
_cell.angle_gamma   90.00
#
_symmetry.space_group_name_H-M   'P 1'
#
loop_
_entity.id
_entity.type
_entity.pdbx_description
1 polymer ?
#
loop_
_entity_poly.entity_id
_entity_poly.type
_entity_poly.pdbx_seq_one_letter_code
_entity_poly.pdbx_strand_id
1 'polypeptide(L)'
;MRKKGLLFAVLFMLLAGMTGCGSAQDETEADMSEDISEDISEKGDPETEADAADAPASEDDSSDTFGTRIQDQTFQTDLGEWGNVTFAAYAPENSSFAADGMNPDVRFYLMEDGQVLYEFPGWNEEHTNSDLFLAVSAVAFKDYNEDGLDDVITICEYETMSGEGYQLARIYFQLENKQGFEEDQLLTEYLIKNRLTDNVAAIMDAKEDYWDYLASMDGQRSTYSQTRVIAENRDMWAGDPDYADDLYQYAVADLDHNGRYEVVVSNMGGTGMYTYSRFYEINENYDGLAECETDFVEGDSQPDLMTGSMGGSEAPTNTASLLKTYMNEQGEFYYAVYDTMKNGAAEYYENVRSLTLQDGKILTTPIAYRTTIYNGETPSVTCTDASGNSISEEDYENAADKYFAGWQESETWLGWQDMNDLGSTAEEIAAQLDQSLNVFLY
;
A
#
# COMPACT_ATOMS: atom_id res chain seq x y z
N MET A 1 4.15 0.04 -19.19
CA MET A 1 3.04 0.65 -19.97
C MET A 1 2.75 2.02 -19.39
N ARG A 2 2.50 3.04 -20.23
CA ARG A 2 2.38 4.46 -19.84
C ARG A 2 1.19 4.69 -18.90
N LYS A 3 1.43 4.99 -17.62
CA LYS A 3 0.42 5.61 -16.75
C LYS A 3 0.40 7.12 -17.00
N LYS A 4 -0.78 7.67 -17.27
CA LYS A 4 -1.01 9.09 -17.52
C LYS A 4 -1.26 9.76 -16.17
N GLY A 5 -0.46 10.77 -15.83
CA GLY A 5 -0.68 11.62 -14.67
C GLY A 5 -2.04 12.32 -14.75
N LEU A 6 -2.77 12.30 -13.64
CA LEU A 6 -4.07 12.93 -13.48
C LEU A 6 -3.89 14.14 -12.54
N LEU A 7 -3.78 15.34 -13.11
CA LEU A 7 -3.82 16.58 -12.33
C LEU A 7 -5.23 16.79 -11.77
N PHE A 8 -5.36 16.89 -10.45
CA PHE A 8 -6.57 17.38 -9.79
C PHE A 8 -6.39 18.86 -9.43
N ALA A 9 -7.17 19.72 -10.09
CA ALA A 9 -7.33 21.12 -9.70
C ALA A 9 -8.61 21.25 -8.86
N VAL A 10 -8.50 21.51 -7.56
CA VAL A 10 -9.65 21.76 -6.68
C VAL A 10 -9.87 23.27 -6.54
N LEU A 11 -11.04 23.73 -6.96
CA LEU A 11 -11.48 25.12 -6.92
C LEU A 11 -12.13 25.46 -5.58
N PHE A 12 -11.53 26.36 -4.80
CA PHE A 12 -12.09 26.85 -3.53
C PHE A 12 -13.30 27.78 -3.76
N MET A 13 -14.46 27.42 -3.17
CA MET A 13 -15.63 28.29 -3.09
C MET A 13 -15.90 28.67 -1.63
N LEU A 14 -15.41 29.84 -1.23
CA LEU A 14 -15.61 30.44 0.10
C LEU A 14 -17.07 30.86 0.30
N LEU A 15 -17.76 30.23 1.26
CA LEU A 15 -19.03 30.68 1.80
C LEU A 15 -18.82 31.23 3.22
N ALA A 16 -18.79 32.56 3.33
CA ALA A 16 -18.84 33.27 4.60
C ALA A 16 -20.28 33.28 5.15
N GLY A 17 -20.45 32.84 6.40
CA GLY A 17 -21.67 33.00 7.18
C GLY A 17 -21.32 33.54 8.57
N MET A 18 -21.76 34.76 8.85
CA MET A 18 -21.57 35.49 10.11
C MET A 18 -22.58 35.09 11.20
N THR A 19 -22.29 35.58 12.42
CA THR A 19 -23.14 35.78 13.64
C THR A 19 -23.35 34.55 14.55
N GLY A 20 -23.15 34.61 15.88
CA GLY A 20 -22.75 35.72 16.76
C GLY A 20 -22.77 35.35 18.26
N CYS A 21 -22.01 36.14 19.05
CA CYS A 21 -22.11 36.55 20.46
C CYS A 21 -22.62 35.60 21.59
N GLY A 22 -21.79 35.47 22.64
CA GLY A 22 -22.20 35.20 24.02
C GLY A 22 -21.02 35.35 25.00
N SER A 23 -21.11 36.29 25.93
CA SER A 23 -20.05 36.74 26.86
C SER A 23 -20.36 36.45 28.33
N ALA A 24 -19.33 36.14 29.15
CA ALA A 24 -19.14 36.49 30.58
C ALA A 24 -17.73 36.01 31.01
N GLN A 25 -16.73 36.86 31.33
CA GLN A 25 -16.35 37.43 32.66
C GLN A 25 -16.32 36.40 33.80
N ASP A 26 -15.34 36.30 34.71
CA ASP A 26 -14.20 37.09 35.22
C ASP A 26 -13.34 36.03 36.00
N GLU A 27 -12.04 36.12 36.32
CA GLU A 27 -11.39 37.01 37.29
C GLU A 27 -9.85 36.83 37.19
N THR A 28 -9.17 37.92 37.52
CA THR A 28 -7.74 38.14 37.72
C THR A 28 -7.12 37.37 38.89
N GLU A 29 -5.81 37.06 38.80
CA GLU A 29 -4.86 37.39 39.87
C GLU A 29 -3.43 37.49 39.33
N ALA A 30 -2.76 38.58 39.68
CA ALA A 30 -1.36 38.86 39.40
C ALA A 30 -0.53 38.48 40.63
N ASP A 31 0.71 38.05 40.44
CA ASP A 31 1.78 38.51 41.33
C ASP A 31 3.14 38.53 40.63
N MET A 32 3.83 39.65 40.80
CA MET A 32 5.21 39.91 40.38
C MET A 32 6.05 40.09 41.65
N SER A 33 7.21 39.45 41.72
CA SER A 33 8.39 39.92 42.46
C SER A 33 9.51 38.91 42.19
N GLU A 34 10.80 39.23 42.07
CA GLU A 34 11.56 40.47 42.08
C GLU A 34 12.96 40.09 41.57
N ASP A 35 13.60 41.02 40.87
CA ASP A 35 15.04 41.05 40.56
C ASP A 35 15.92 40.88 41.82
N ILE A 36 17.04 40.16 41.70
CA ILE A 36 18.31 40.62 42.29
C ILE A 36 19.47 40.37 41.31
N SER A 37 20.17 41.47 41.08
CA SER A 37 21.27 41.74 40.18
C SER A 37 22.67 41.45 40.76
N GLU A 38 23.65 41.53 39.86
CA GLU A 38 25.07 41.90 40.05
C GLU A 38 26.01 40.89 40.74
N ASP A 39 27.30 40.77 40.43
CA ASP A 39 28.24 41.16 39.36
C ASP A 39 29.64 40.73 39.89
N ILE A 40 30.66 40.75 39.02
CA ILE A 40 32.08 41.01 39.30
C ILE A 40 33.10 39.84 39.33
N SER A 41 33.85 39.81 38.20
CA SER A 41 35.32 39.74 38.03
C SER A 41 36.07 38.41 37.79
N GLU A 42 36.53 38.26 36.55
CA GLU A 42 37.94 38.45 36.10
C GLU A 42 39.09 37.81 36.89
N LYS A 43 39.81 36.85 36.26
CA LYS A 43 41.20 37.02 35.79
C LYS A 43 41.85 35.71 35.31
N GLY A 44 42.50 35.79 34.16
CA GLY A 44 43.89 35.32 34.02
C GLY A 44 44.14 34.22 32.98
N ASP A 45 44.51 34.63 31.77
CA ASP A 45 45.32 33.85 30.83
C ASP A 45 46.69 33.47 31.43
N PRO A 46 47.35 32.46 30.85
CA PRO A 46 48.51 32.85 30.05
C PRO A 46 48.62 32.13 28.69
N GLU A 47 49.25 32.87 27.80
CA GLU A 47 49.70 32.59 26.44
C GLU A 47 50.58 31.34 26.28
N THR A 48 50.46 30.69 25.12
CA THR A 48 51.62 30.23 24.32
C THR A 48 51.27 30.30 22.83
N GLU A 49 52.04 31.12 22.11
CA GLU A 49 52.07 31.26 20.65
C GLU A 49 52.89 30.16 19.94
N ALA A 50 52.73 30.16 18.61
CA ALA A 50 53.50 29.55 17.51
C ALA A 50 52.86 28.27 16.92
N ASP A 51 52.57 28.16 15.63
CA ASP A 51 53.08 28.90 14.46
C ASP A 51 52.08 28.83 13.29
N ALA A 52 52.15 29.86 12.45
CA ALA A 52 51.33 30.09 11.28
C ALA A 52 51.57 29.10 10.12
N ALA A 53 50.49 28.77 9.41
CA ALA A 53 50.56 28.39 8.01
C ALA A 53 49.40 29.06 7.25
N ASP A 54 49.79 30.04 6.45
CA ASP A 54 49.02 30.80 5.48
C ASP A 54 48.44 29.87 4.39
N ALA A 55 47.12 29.92 4.18
CA ALA A 55 46.44 29.47 2.97
C ALA A 55 45.05 30.14 2.89
N PRO A 56 44.57 30.48 1.69
CA PRO A 56 43.89 31.74 1.43
C PRO A 56 42.38 31.70 1.72
N ALA A 57 41.86 32.89 2.03
CA ALA A 57 40.46 33.20 1.83
C ALA A 57 40.15 33.23 0.33
N SER A 58 39.29 32.30 -0.11
CA SER A 58 38.51 32.30 -1.35
C SER A 58 37.66 31.02 -1.32
N GLU A 59 36.35 30.99 -1.56
CA GLU A 59 35.61 31.77 -2.54
C GLU A 59 34.21 32.14 -2.04
N ASP A 60 33.85 33.37 -2.41
CA ASP A 60 32.55 33.98 -2.41
C ASP A 60 31.60 33.09 -3.24
N ASP A 61 30.82 32.24 -2.57
CA ASP A 61 29.73 31.49 -3.21
C ASP A 61 28.69 32.54 -3.62
N SER A 62 28.46 32.68 -4.93
CA SER A 62 27.73 33.77 -5.54
C SER A 62 26.36 34.01 -4.88
N SER A 63 26.31 34.94 -3.95
CA SER A 63 25.15 35.23 -3.08
C SER A 63 23.95 35.80 -3.83
N ASP A 64 24.12 36.24 -5.09
CA ASP A 64 23.07 36.95 -5.83
C ASP A 64 21.99 36.04 -6.45
N THR A 65 22.14 34.70 -6.41
CA THR A 65 21.24 33.78 -7.16
C THR A 65 20.36 32.88 -6.30
N PHE A 66 20.78 32.52 -5.08
CA PHE A 66 20.14 31.43 -4.30
C PHE A 66 19.61 31.85 -2.93
N GLY A 67 19.89 33.07 -2.44
CA GLY A 67 19.62 33.47 -1.06
C GLY A 67 20.68 32.98 -0.07
N THR A 68 20.35 32.93 1.23
CA THR A 68 21.31 32.54 2.28
C THR A 68 21.26 31.04 2.55
N ARG A 69 22.37 30.33 2.32
CA ARG A 69 22.46 28.88 2.59
C ARG A 69 22.29 28.56 4.08
N ILE A 70 21.42 27.59 4.39
CA ILE A 70 21.19 27.07 5.75
C ILE A 70 22.16 25.91 5.98
N GLN A 71 23.33 26.22 6.54
CA GLN A 71 24.45 25.26 6.66
C GLN A 71 24.08 24.00 7.46
N ASP A 72 23.36 24.16 8.58
CA ASP A 72 22.97 23.05 9.45
C ASP A 72 21.84 22.17 8.85
N GLN A 73 21.26 22.59 7.72
CA GLN A 73 20.24 21.85 6.97
C GLN A 73 20.69 21.55 5.52
N THR A 74 22.01 21.45 5.35
CA THR A 74 22.64 21.06 4.08
C THR A 74 23.49 19.81 4.31
N PHE A 75 23.23 18.76 3.55
CA PHE A 75 23.79 17.43 3.79
C PHE A 75 24.40 16.83 2.53
N GLN A 76 25.51 16.12 2.70
CA GLN A 76 26.00 15.16 1.71
C GLN A 76 25.25 13.85 1.91
N THR A 77 24.65 13.32 0.86
CA THR A 77 23.84 12.10 0.92
C THR A 77 23.96 11.30 -0.37
N ASP A 78 23.72 10.00 -0.30
CA ASP A 78 23.54 9.15 -1.47
C ASP A 78 22.04 9.02 -1.74
N LEU A 79 21.58 9.43 -2.93
CA LEU A 79 20.18 9.35 -3.34
C LEU A 79 20.02 8.40 -4.53
N GLY A 80 20.42 7.15 -4.31
CA GLY A 80 20.22 6.06 -5.26
C GLY A 80 20.86 6.37 -6.61
N GLU A 81 20.04 6.50 -7.64
CA GLU A 81 20.55 6.78 -8.99
C GLU A 81 21.24 8.14 -9.09
N TRP A 82 20.82 9.15 -8.31
CA TRP A 82 21.49 10.46 -8.26
C TRP A 82 22.94 10.33 -7.79
N GLY A 83 23.26 9.29 -7.00
CA GLY A 83 24.56 9.04 -6.42
C GLY A 83 24.84 9.97 -5.24
N ASN A 84 26.12 10.20 -4.97
CA ASN A 84 26.55 11.07 -3.88
C ASN A 84 26.40 12.54 -4.28
N VAL A 85 25.44 13.23 -3.67
CA VAL A 85 25.07 14.61 -3.96
C VAL A 85 24.97 15.44 -2.68
N THR A 86 24.98 16.76 -2.83
CA THR A 86 24.63 17.68 -1.74
C THR A 86 23.15 18.04 -1.83
N PHE A 87 22.36 17.70 -0.83
CA PHE A 87 21.09 18.38 -0.60
C PHE A 87 21.37 19.72 0.08
N ALA A 88 20.98 20.83 -0.52
CA ALA A 88 21.26 22.18 -0.02
C ALA A 88 19.98 22.98 0.18
N ALA A 89 19.78 23.51 1.39
CA ALA A 89 18.68 24.38 1.75
C ALA A 89 19.12 25.85 1.74
N TYR A 90 18.30 26.74 1.18
CA TYR A 90 18.54 28.17 1.12
C TYR A 90 17.34 28.94 1.65
N ALA A 91 17.59 29.77 2.66
CA ALA A 91 16.61 30.68 3.22
C ALA A 91 16.36 31.86 2.28
N PRO A 92 15.10 32.33 2.18
CA PRO A 92 14.77 33.53 1.44
C PRO A 92 15.33 34.79 2.13
N GLU A 93 15.49 35.88 1.37
CA GLU A 93 16.10 37.12 1.86
C GLU A 93 15.16 38.03 2.67
N ASN A 94 13.90 37.65 2.88
CA ASN A 94 12.93 38.43 3.64
C ASN A 94 12.95 38.08 5.13
N SER A 95 13.07 39.11 5.97
CA SER A 95 12.92 39.00 7.44
C SER A 95 11.60 39.62 7.94
N SER A 96 10.69 39.94 7.02
CA SER A 96 9.40 40.58 7.31
C SER A 96 8.38 40.27 6.22
N PHE A 97 7.08 40.35 6.55
CA PHE A 97 6.00 40.13 5.61
C PHE A 97 6.06 41.08 4.39
N ALA A 98 5.95 40.50 3.19
CA ALA A 98 5.86 41.22 1.94
C ALA A 98 4.53 42.00 1.85
N ALA A 99 4.57 43.21 1.28
CA ALA A 99 3.41 44.10 1.24
C ALA A 99 2.27 43.59 0.33
N ASP A 100 2.57 42.72 -0.62
CA ASP A 100 1.63 42.05 -1.51
C ASP A 100 1.16 40.68 -1.00
N GLY A 101 1.64 40.25 0.17
CA GLY A 101 1.31 38.96 0.76
C GLY A 101 2.01 37.76 0.10
N MET A 102 2.95 38.01 -0.81
CA MET A 102 3.72 36.97 -1.50
C MET A 102 5.12 36.90 -0.91
N ASN A 103 5.26 36.25 0.26
CA ASN A 103 6.57 36.08 0.88
C ASN A 103 7.40 35.06 0.10
N PRO A 104 8.66 35.35 -0.23
CA PRO A 104 9.54 34.34 -0.79
C PRO A 104 9.67 33.13 0.14
N ASP A 105 9.71 31.94 -0.44
CA ASP A 105 9.78 30.67 0.27
C ASP A 105 11.20 30.09 0.31
N VAL A 106 11.43 29.12 1.20
CA VAL A 106 12.66 28.32 1.24
C VAL A 106 12.86 27.56 -0.07
N ARG A 107 14.13 27.39 -0.46
CA ARG A 107 14.50 26.66 -1.67
C ARG A 107 15.45 25.51 -1.36
N PHE A 108 15.26 24.40 -2.06
CA PHE A 108 16.07 23.20 -1.92
C PHE A 108 16.65 22.77 -3.27
N TYR A 109 17.89 22.31 -3.24
CA TYR A 109 18.64 21.92 -4.43
C TYR A 109 19.39 20.60 -4.21
N LEU A 110 19.54 19.82 -5.27
CA LEU A 110 20.63 18.84 -5.39
C LEU A 110 21.81 19.48 -6.10
N MET A 111 23.00 19.35 -5.52
CA MET A 111 24.22 19.94 -6.06
C MET A 111 25.38 18.94 -6.10
N GLU A 112 26.22 19.06 -7.12
CA GLU A 112 27.49 18.32 -7.27
C GLU A 112 28.57 19.30 -7.72
N ASP A 113 29.74 19.27 -7.07
CA ASP A 113 30.87 20.17 -7.37
C ASP A 113 30.50 21.67 -7.47
N GLY A 114 29.56 22.12 -6.63
CA GLY A 114 29.07 23.51 -6.60
C GLY A 114 28.09 23.87 -7.72
N GLN A 115 27.68 22.91 -8.55
CA GLN A 115 26.68 23.10 -9.60
C GLN A 115 25.32 22.55 -9.18
N VAL A 116 24.25 23.28 -9.50
CA VAL A 116 22.88 22.80 -9.30
C VAL A 116 22.55 21.74 -10.34
N LEU A 117 22.24 20.53 -9.87
CA LEU A 117 21.75 19.43 -10.68
C LEU A 117 20.22 19.43 -10.78
N TYR A 118 19.55 19.79 -9.68
CA TYR A 118 18.09 19.77 -9.58
C TYR A 118 17.62 20.83 -8.57
N GLU A 119 16.50 21.48 -8.87
CA GLU A 119 15.76 22.35 -7.95
C GLU A 119 14.46 21.65 -7.58
N PHE A 120 14.19 21.51 -6.28
CA PHE A 120 12.96 20.89 -5.81
C PHE A 120 11.76 21.79 -6.09
N PRO A 121 10.57 21.21 -6.34
CA PRO A 121 9.34 21.96 -6.40
C PRO A 121 9.15 22.84 -5.15
N GLY A 122 8.81 24.11 -5.36
CA GLY A 122 8.32 24.98 -4.29
C GLY A 122 6.82 24.77 -4.06
N TRP A 123 6.29 25.42 -3.02
CA TRP A 123 4.85 25.42 -2.72
C TRP A 123 3.96 25.80 -3.92
N ASN A 124 4.46 26.71 -4.75
CA ASN A 124 3.88 27.11 -6.03
C ASN A 124 5.00 27.44 -7.03
N GLU A 125 4.62 27.66 -8.29
CA GLU A 125 5.57 28.00 -9.38
C GLU A 125 6.38 29.27 -9.13
N GLU A 126 5.86 30.19 -8.30
CA GLU A 126 6.53 31.45 -7.96
C GLU A 126 7.49 31.32 -6.76
N HIS A 127 7.52 30.15 -6.10
CA HIS A 127 8.22 29.91 -4.84
C HIS A 127 7.88 30.95 -3.77
N THR A 128 6.57 31.18 -3.59
CA THR A 128 6.03 32.11 -2.59
C THR A 128 5.09 31.42 -1.62
N ASN A 129 4.94 32.01 -0.43
CA ASN A 129 4.03 31.59 0.61
C ASN A 129 3.30 32.82 1.20
N SER A 130 2.05 32.64 1.63
CA SER A 130 1.32 33.67 2.38
C SER A 130 1.97 33.99 3.73
N ASP A 131 2.70 33.02 4.28
CA ASP A 131 3.27 33.06 5.61
C ASP A 131 4.79 33.27 5.56
N LEU A 132 5.34 33.84 6.63
CA LEU A 132 6.76 34.20 6.71
C LEU A 132 7.58 32.98 7.07
N PHE A 133 8.55 32.60 6.24
CA PHE A 133 9.51 31.55 6.56
C PHE A 133 10.38 31.94 7.76
N LEU A 134 10.55 31.02 8.71
CA LEU A 134 11.39 31.20 9.90
C LEU A 134 12.64 30.31 9.84
N ALA A 135 12.47 29.02 9.61
CA ALA A 135 13.56 28.05 9.65
C ALA A 135 13.22 26.73 8.93
N VAL A 136 14.25 25.95 8.62
CA VAL A 136 14.11 24.51 8.34
C VAL A 136 14.46 23.77 9.64
N SER A 137 13.49 23.07 10.21
CA SER A 137 13.64 22.35 11.48
C SER A 137 14.25 20.98 11.29
N ALA A 138 13.91 20.28 10.21
CA ALA A 138 14.43 18.97 9.90
C ALA A 138 14.46 18.67 8.40
N VAL A 139 15.43 17.86 8.01
CA VAL A 139 15.50 17.19 6.70
C VAL A 139 15.80 15.71 6.96
N ALA A 140 15.12 14.83 6.25
CA ALA A 140 15.41 13.39 6.27
C ALA A 140 15.32 12.78 4.87
N PHE A 141 16.07 11.70 4.70
CA PHE A 141 16.09 10.87 3.50
C PHE A 141 15.57 9.50 3.88
N LYS A 142 14.38 9.15 3.42
CA LYS A 142 13.64 7.94 3.80
C LYS A 142 12.77 7.50 2.63
N ASP A 143 12.81 6.22 2.30
CA ASP A 143 11.82 5.57 1.44
C ASP A 143 10.43 5.59 2.12
N TYR A 144 9.67 6.66 1.88
CA TYR A 144 8.35 6.89 2.48
C TYR A 144 7.28 6.13 1.69
N ASN A 145 7.40 5.98 0.37
CA ASN A 145 6.42 5.25 -0.44
C ASN A 145 6.74 3.76 -0.62
N GLU A 146 7.85 3.25 -0.08
CA GLU A 146 8.31 1.85 -0.21
C GLU A 146 8.62 1.42 -1.65
N ASP A 147 9.04 2.35 -2.51
CA ASP A 147 9.44 2.05 -3.89
C ASP A 147 10.92 1.65 -4.04
N GLY A 148 11.67 1.64 -2.94
CA GLY A 148 13.09 1.32 -2.89
C GLY A 148 14.03 2.50 -3.17
N LEU A 149 13.49 3.71 -3.35
CA LEU A 149 14.23 4.96 -3.48
C LEU A 149 14.02 5.83 -2.23
N ASP A 150 15.07 6.48 -1.75
CA ASP A 150 14.92 7.42 -0.63
C ASP A 150 14.20 8.70 -1.09
N ASP A 151 13.09 9.02 -0.43
CA ASP A 151 12.37 10.28 -0.58
C ASP A 151 12.96 11.37 0.32
N VAL A 152 12.67 12.64 0.01
CA VAL A 152 13.12 13.77 0.83
C VAL A 152 11.96 14.31 1.65
N ILE A 153 12.12 14.30 2.98
CA ILE A 153 11.18 14.87 3.93
C ILE A 153 11.79 16.14 4.50
N THR A 154 11.06 17.25 4.43
CA THR A 154 11.45 18.52 5.05
C THR A 154 10.39 18.97 6.05
N ILE A 155 10.80 19.58 7.15
CA ILE A 155 9.91 20.26 8.10
C ILE A 155 10.38 21.70 8.22
N CYS A 156 9.52 22.62 7.85
CA CYS A 156 9.80 24.06 7.84
C CYS A 156 8.89 24.79 8.83
N GLU A 157 9.42 25.80 9.50
CA GLU A 157 8.70 26.68 10.41
C GLU A 157 8.29 27.96 9.70
N TYR A 158 7.03 28.34 9.86
CA TYR A 158 6.46 29.57 9.33
C TYR A 158 5.71 30.34 10.41
N GLU A 159 5.60 31.65 10.23
CA GLU A 159 4.77 32.53 11.03
C GLU A 159 3.65 33.12 10.17
N THR A 160 2.41 33.05 10.65
CA THR A 160 1.28 33.72 10.02
C THR A 160 1.30 35.21 10.30
N MET A 161 0.59 36.02 9.51
CA MET A 161 0.43 37.47 9.78
C MET A 161 -0.12 37.79 11.19
N SER A 162 -0.73 36.83 11.86
CA SER A 162 -1.25 36.98 13.23
C SER A 162 -0.19 36.76 14.33
N GLY A 163 1.02 36.33 13.96
CA GLY A 163 2.10 35.97 14.88
C GLY A 163 2.01 34.53 15.39
N GLU A 164 1.12 33.71 14.84
CA GLU A 164 1.05 32.28 15.17
C GLU A 164 2.06 31.50 14.32
N GLY A 165 2.98 30.81 14.97
CA GLY A 165 3.95 29.91 14.34
C GLY A 165 3.40 28.51 14.13
N TYR A 166 3.79 27.85 13.03
CA TYR A 166 3.43 26.47 12.73
C TYR A 166 4.52 25.75 11.93
N GLN A 167 4.43 24.42 11.93
CA GLN A 167 5.32 23.55 11.16
C GLN A 167 4.60 23.00 9.93
N LEU A 168 5.28 23.08 8.78
CA LEU A 168 4.84 22.56 7.49
C LEU A 168 5.81 21.47 7.06
N ALA A 169 5.32 20.24 6.93
CA ALA A 169 6.10 19.16 6.33
C ALA A 169 5.88 19.14 4.81
N ARG A 170 6.94 18.92 4.02
CA ARG A 170 6.84 18.61 2.59
C ARG A 170 7.60 17.33 2.30
N ILE A 171 6.94 16.41 1.59
CA ILE A 171 7.48 15.11 1.21
C ILE A 171 7.61 15.10 -0.31
N TYR A 172 8.83 14.83 -0.76
CA TYR A 172 9.21 14.81 -2.16
C TYR A 172 9.56 13.38 -2.56
N PHE A 173 8.65 12.73 -3.29
CA PHE A 173 8.84 11.37 -3.78
C PHE A 173 9.86 11.32 -4.89
N GLN A 174 10.87 10.47 -4.76
CA GLN A 174 11.91 10.33 -5.78
C GLN A 174 11.35 9.61 -7.02
N LEU A 175 11.63 10.13 -8.22
CA LEU A 175 11.27 9.49 -9.47
C LEU A 175 12.45 8.70 -10.05
N GLU A 176 12.18 7.49 -10.56
CA GLU A 176 13.16 6.65 -11.26
C GLU A 176 13.85 7.38 -12.42
N ASN A 177 15.03 6.90 -12.83
CA ASN A 177 15.81 7.39 -13.98
C ASN A 177 16.22 8.87 -13.85
N LYS A 178 16.42 9.34 -12.62
CA LYS A 178 16.72 10.75 -12.28
C LYS A 178 15.72 11.74 -12.89
N GLN A 179 14.42 11.39 -12.96
CA GLN A 179 13.41 12.28 -13.53
C GLN A 179 13.06 13.46 -12.61
N GLY A 180 13.51 13.44 -11.35
CA GLY A 180 13.31 14.51 -10.38
C GLY A 180 12.57 13.98 -9.16
N PHE A 181 11.83 14.88 -8.52
CA PHE A 181 11.00 14.59 -7.37
C PHE A 181 9.60 15.19 -7.57
N GLU A 182 8.59 14.55 -6.99
CA GLU A 182 7.21 15.02 -6.98
C GLU A 182 6.76 15.30 -5.54
N GLU A 183 6.25 16.50 -5.27
CA GLU A 183 5.68 16.84 -3.95
C GLU A 183 4.26 16.29 -3.84
N ASP A 184 3.95 15.59 -2.75
CA ASP A 184 2.57 15.21 -2.42
C ASP A 184 1.90 16.26 -1.52
N GLN A 185 1.15 17.17 -2.17
CA GLN A 185 0.42 18.23 -1.47
C GLN A 185 -0.71 17.68 -0.58
N LEU A 186 -1.33 16.56 -0.95
CA LEU A 186 -2.42 15.98 -0.17
C LEU A 186 -1.89 15.34 1.12
N LEU A 187 -0.70 14.73 1.06
CA LEU A 187 0.03 14.26 2.24
C LEU A 187 0.38 15.43 3.15
N THR A 188 0.90 16.53 2.60
CA THR A 188 1.20 17.76 3.35
C THR A 188 -0.04 18.27 4.09
N GLU A 189 -1.19 18.38 3.42
CA GLU A 189 -2.45 18.77 4.03
C GLU A 189 -2.91 17.79 5.13
N TYR A 190 -2.79 16.49 4.86
CA TYR A 190 -3.13 15.42 5.82
C TYR A 190 -2.31 15.54 7.11
N LEU A 191 -1.00 15.73 7.00
CA LEU A 191 -0.10 15.84 8.15
C LEU A 191 -0.41 17.07 8.99
N ILE A 192 -0.65 18.23 8.36
CA ILE A 192 -1.03 19.47 9.08
C ILE A 192 -2.35 19.28 9.82
N LYS A 193 -3.38 18.76 9.12
CA LYS A 193 -4.73 18.61 9.67
C LYS A 193 -4.73 17.66 10.89
N ASN A 194 -3.91 16.63 10.84
CA ASN A 194 -3.77 15.64 11.92
C ASN A 194 -2.68 15.98 12.94
N ARG A 195 -1.96 17.11 12.77
CA ARG A 195 -0.88 17.57 13.67
C ARG A 195 0.28 16.58 13.78
N LEU A 196 0.70 16.04 12.65
CA LEU A 196 1.76 15.02 12.54
C LEU A 196 3.08 15.62 12.02
N THR A 197 3.28 16.93 12.18
CA THR A 197 4.45 17.66 11.67
C THR A 197 5.53 17.94 12.73
N ASP A 198 5.36 17.45 13.97
CA ASP A 198 6.25 17.70 15.10
C ASP A 198 7.69 17.21 14.87
N ASN A 199 7.86 16.08 14.18
CA ASN A 199 9.15 15.48 13.86
C ASN A 199 9.01 14.41 12.76
N VAL A 200 10.15 14.01 12.17
CA VAL A 200 10.20 13.02 11.09
C VAL A 200 9.61 11.67 11.52
N ALA A 201 9.78 11.23 12.77
CA ALA A 201 9.23 9.95 13.21
C ALA A 201 7.69 9.96 13.18
N ALA A 202 7.05 11.03 13.64
CA ALA A 202 5.59 11.18 13.55
C ALA A 202 5.08 11.16 12.10
N ILE A 203 5.84 11.74 11.16
CA ILE A 203 5.52 11.70 9.73
C ILE A 203 5.60 10.27 9.21
N MET A 204 6.69 9.55 9.54
CA MET A 204 6.88 8.14 9.14
C MET A 204 5.79 7.24 9.73
N ASP A 205 5.44 7.42 11.00
CA ASP A 205 4.38 6.65 11.66
C ASP A 205 3.00 6.90 11.03
N ALA A 206 2.80 8.05 10.37
CA ALA A 206 1.55 8.41 9.71
C ALA A 206 1.35 7.74 8.34
N LYS A 207 2.37 7.07 7.79
CA LYS A 207 2.38 6.51 6.43
C LYS A 207 1.16 5.61 6.18
N GLU A 208 0.94 4.65 7.07
CA GLU A 208 -0.15 3.67 6.92
C GLU A 208 -1.52 4.37 6.96
N ASP A 209 -1.72 5.25 7.94
CA ASP A 209 -2.97 6.00 8.09
C ASP A 209 -3.23 6.94 6.89
N TYR A 210 -2.18 7.49 6.29
CA TYR A 210 -2.30 8.30 5.08
C TYR A 210 -2.72 7.48 3.86
N TRP A 211 -2.12 6.31 3.63
CA TRP A 211 -2.52 5.44 2.52
C TRP A 211 -3.97 4.96 2.67
N ASP A 212 -4.39 4.71 3.90
CA ASP A 212 -5.79 4.42 4.21
C ASP A 212 -6.73 5.59 3.98
N TYR A 213 -6.30 6.80 4.34
CA TYR A 213 -7.04 8.01 4.03
C TYR A 213 -7.20 8.18 2.52
N LEU A 214 -6.15 8.01 1.73
CA LEU A 214 -6.24 8.10 0.27
C LEU A 214 -7.15 7.04 -0.33
N ALA A 215 -7.01 5.78 0.09
CA ALA A 215 -7.86 4.71 -0.38
C ALA A 215 -9.34 5.00 -0.04
N SER A 216 -9.61 5.51 1.17
CA SER A 216 -10.97 5.87 1.60
C SER A 216 -11.60 6.98 0.76
N MET A 217 -10.81 7.87 0.16
CA MET A 217 -11.31 8.88 -0.77
C MET A 217 -11.83 8.27 -2.08
N ASP A 218 -11.34 7.08 -2.47
CA ASP A 218 -11.81 6.30 -3.62
C ASP A 218 -12.75 5.14 -3.21
N GLY A 219 -13.07 5.04 -1.92
CA GLY A 219 -13.95 3.99 -1.37
C GLY A 219 -13.29 2.62 -1.21
N GLN A 220 -11.96 2.49 -1.39
CA GLN A 220 -11.21 1.26 -1.15
C GLN A 220 -10.35 1.38 0.13
N ARG A 221 -9.75 0.29 0.62
CA ARG A 221 -8.71 0.34 1.67
C ARG A 221 -7.39 -0.18 1.10
N SER A 222 -6.27 0.29 1.67
CA SER A 222 -4.94 -0.19 1.25
C SER A 222 -4.82 -1.71 1.43
N THR A 223 -4.00 -2.36 0.61
CA THR A 223 -3.73 -3.81 0.72
C THR A 223 -3.29 -4.17 2.13
N TYR A 224 -2.38 -3.38 2.70
CA TYR A 224 -1.87 -3.56 4.06
C TYR A 224 -2.99 -3.53 5.11
N SER A 225 -3.89 -2.55 5.07
CA SER A 225 -4.97 -2.49 6.06
C SER A 225 -5.95 -3.63 5.92
N GLN A 226 -6.23 -4.06 4.69
CA GLN A 226 -7.08 -5.23 4.43
C GLN A 226 -6.44 -6.53 4.94
N THR A 227 -5.15 -6.76 4.67
CA THR A 227 -4.44 -7.94 5.19
C THR A 227 -4.31 -7.91 6.71
N ARG A 228 -4.16 -6.73 7.32
CA ARG A 228 -4.19 -6.57 8.79
C ARG A 228 -5.56 -6.95 9.38
N VAL A 229 -6.66 -6.50 8.79
CA VAL A 229 -8.02 -6.89 9.23
C VAL A 229 -8.20 -8.40 9.15
N ILE A 230 -7.80 -9.03 8.04
CA ILE A 230 -7.84 -10.48 7.90
C ILE A 230 -7.01 -11.16 8.99
N ALA A 231 -5.77 -10.71 9.20
CA ALA A 231 -4.85 -11.27 10.17
C ALA A 231 -5.37 -11.17 11.61
N GLU A 232 -5.94 -10.02 11.99
CA GLU A 232 -6.55 -9.81 13.32
C GLU A 232 -7.79 -10.69 13.54
N ASN A 233 -8.45 -11.11 12.46
CA ASN A 233 -9.59 -12.03 12.48
C ASN A 233 -9.17 -13.50 12.23
N ARG A 234 -7.90 -13.85 12.45
CA ARG A 234 -7.35 -15.22 12.32
C ARG A 234 -8.28 -16.30 12.83
N ASP A 235 -8.81 -16.14 14.04
CA ASP A 235 -9.65 -17.15 14.71
C ASP A 235 -10.96 -17.46 13.97
N MET A 236 -11.38 -16.60 13.03
CA MET A 236 -12.56 -16.85 12.19
C MET A 236 -12.28 -17.79 11.01
N TRP A 237 -11.09 -17.71 10.41
CA TRP A 237 -10.81 -18.37 9.13
C TRP A 237 -9.70 -19.42 9.20
N ALA A 238 -8.70 -19.24 10.05
CA ALA A 238 -7.57 -20.16 10.21
C ALA A 238 -7.88 -21.23 11.26
N GLY A 239 -8.70 -22.22 10.89
CA GLY A 239 -9.01 -23.37 11.73
C GLY A 239 -7.81 -24.31 11.91
N ASP A 240 -7.82 -25.10 12.98
CA ASP A 240 -6.81 -26.14 13.20
C ASP A 240 -6.91 -27.23 12.11
N PRO A 241 -5.79 -27.75 11.59
CA PRO A 241 -5.80 -28.85 10.63
C PRO A 241 -6.44 -30.11 11.21
N ASP A 242 -7.31 -30.77 10.45
CA ASP A 242 -7.82 -32.10 10.77
C ASP A 242 -6.82 -33.17 10.27
N TYR A 243 -6.84 -34.35 10.90
CA TYR A 243 -6.05 -35.51 10.47
C TYR A 243 -6.34 -35.93 9.02
N ALA A 244 -7.52 -35.59 8.51
CA ALA A 244 -7.92 -35.87 7.13
C ALA A 244 -7.37 -34.86 6.10
N ASP A 245 -6.69 -33.80 6.53
CA ASP A 245 -6.18 -32.75 5.65
C ASP A 245 -4.77 -33.09 5.17
N ASP A 246 -4.69 -33.84 4.06
CA ASP A 246 -3.39 -34.17 3.44
C ASP A 246 -2.74 -32.92 2.82
N LEU A 247 -3.55 -31.95 2.37
CA LEU A 247 -3.16 -30.61 1.94
C LEU A 247 -4.10 -29.60 2.59
N TYR A 248 -3.57 -28.53 3.19
CA TYR A 248 -4.36 -27.47 3.83
C TYR A 248 -3.70 -26.11 3.59
N GLN A 249 -4.37 -25.26 2.81
CA GLN A 249 -3.80 -24.02 2.30
C GLN A 249 -4.79 -22.87 2.36
N TYR A 250 -4.26 -21.66 2.27
CA TYR A 250 -5.06 -20.46 2.06
C TYR A 250 -4.52 -19.61 0.91
N ALA A 251 -5.41 -18.81 0.31
CA ALA A 251 -5.07 -17.78 -0.65
C ALA A 251 -5.94 -16.54 -0.42
N VAL A 252 -5.46 -15.36 -0.82
CA VAL A 252 -6.18 -14.09 -0.76
C VAL A 252 -6.35 -13.52 -2.16
N ALA A 253 -7.55 -13.03 -2.49
CA ALA A 253 -7.85 -12.40 -3.77
C ALA A 253 -9.04 -11.44 -3.64
N ASP A 254 -9.32 -10.67 -4.69
CA ASP A 254 -10.57 -9.90 -4.89
C ASP A 254 -11.39 -10.62 -5.97
N LEU A 255 -12.24 -11.56 -5.56
CA LEU A 255 -12.95 -12.52 -6.41
C LEU A 255 -14.17 -11.91 -7.11
N ASP A 256 -14.80 -10.89 -6.55
CA ASP A 256 -15.90 -10.19 -7.21
C ASP A 256 -15.49 -8.80 -7.74
N HIS A 257 -14.22 -8.43 -7.54
CA HIS A 257 -13.62 -7.16 -7.96
C HIS A 257 -14.30 -5.94 -7.31
N ASN A 258 -14.83 -6.10 -6.10
CA ASN A 258 -15.47 -5.02 -5.36
C ASN A 258 -14.47 -4.19 -4.51
N GLY A 259 -13.20 -4.61 -4.43
CA GLY A 259 -12.15 -3.93 -3.67
C GLY A 259 -12.05 -4.34 -2.20
N ARG A 260 -12.79 -5.37 -1.77
CA ARG A 260 -12.66 -6.06 -0.49
C ARG A 260 -12.07 -7.44 -0.76
N TYR A 261 -11.03 -7.80 -0.02
CA TYR A 261 -10.42 -9.11 -0.24
C TYR A 261 -11.22 -10.24 0.41
N GLU A 262 -11.23 -11.36 -0.31
CA GLU A 262 -11.59 -12.66 0.21
C GLU A 262 -10.36 -13.48 0.59
N VAL A 263 -10.48 -14.20 1.71
CA VAL A 263 -9.63 -15.33 2.04
C VAL A 263 -10.32 -16.61 1.64
N VAL A 264 -9.67 -17.39 0.79
CA VAL A 264 -10.05 -18.75 0.42
C VAL A 264 -9.21 -19.71 1.24
N VAL A 265 -9.87 -20.52 2.07
CA VAL A 265 -9.23 -21.58 2.85
C VAL A 265 -9.68 -22.90 2.30
N SER A 266 -8.74 -23.75 1.90
CA SER A 266 -9.05 -25.01 1.22
C SER A 266 -8.25 -26.16 1.83
N ASN A 267 -8.89 -27.31 1.95
CA ASN A 267 -8.25 -28.56 2.35
C ASN A 267 -8.61 -29.68 1.36
N MET A 268 -7.67 -30.59 1.13
CA MET A 268 -7.84 -31.75 0.27
C MET A 268 -7.27 -32.97 0.99
N GLY A 269 -7.99 -34.09 0.94
CA GLY A 269 -7.45 -35.32 1.50
C GLY A 269 -8.25 -36.59 1.24
N GLY A 270 -7.73 -37.66 1.85
CA GLY A 270 -8.28 -39.00 1.73
C GLY A 270 -7.96 -39.67 0.41
N THR A 271 -8.22 -40.97 0.33
CA THR A 271 -7.88 -41.77 -0.86
C THR A 271 -8.71 -41.41 -2.10
N GLY A 272 -9.74 -40.59 -1.96
CA GLY A 272 -10.61 -40.14 -3.05
C GLY A 272 -10.28 -38.78 -3.63
N MET A 273 -9.33 -38.03 -3.02
CA MET A 273 -9.01 -36.64 -3.40
C MET A 273 -10.24 -35.74 -3.24
N TYR A 274 -10.82 -35.71 -2.03
CA TYR A 274 -11.96 -34.84 -1.75
C TYR A 274 -11.44 -33.47 -1.34
N THR A 275 -11.97 -32.43 -1.97
CA THR A 275 -11.64 -31.03 -1.65
C THR A 275 -12.79 -30.35 -0.94
N TYR A 276 -12.47 -29.54 0.06
CA TYR A 276 -13.39 -28.65 0.76
C TYR A 276 -12.77 -27.26 0.89
N SER A 277 -13.60 -26.24 0.77
CA SER A 277 -13.20 -24.83 0.79
C SER A 277 -14.18 -23.99 1.60
N ARG A 278 -13.64 -22.96 2.24
CA ARG A 278 -14.37 -21.89 2.92
C ARG A 278 -13.88 -20.54 2.43
N PHE A 279 -14.76 -19.56 2.46
CA PHE A 279 -14.51 -18.24 1.89
C PHE A 279 -14.94 -17.20 2.92
N TYR A 280 -14.12 -16.18 3.11
CA TYR A 280 -14.39 -15.10 4.04
C TYR A 280 -14.04 -13.79 3.36
N GLU A 281 -14.97 -12.85 3.33
CA GLU A 281 -14.77 -11.53 2.74
C GLU A 281 -14.61 -10.47 3.83
N ILE A 282 -13.78 -9.45 3.59
CA ILE A 282 -13.78 -8.25 4.42
C ILE A 282 -15.17 -7.60 4.38
N ASN A 283 -15.70 -7.22 5.54
CA ASN A 283 -17.01 -6.62 5.64
C ASN A 283 -17.04 -5.18 5.08
N GLU A 284 -18.24 -4.63 4.83
CA GLU A 284 -18.42 -3.28 4.29
C GLU A 284 -17.78 -2.16 5.15
N ASN A 285 -17.55 -2.40 6.44
CA ASN A 285 -16.95 -1.43 7.35
C ASN A 285 -15.41 -1.51 7.37
N TYR A 286 -14.81 -2.52 6.73
CA TYR A 286 -13.38 -2.82 6.77
C TYR A 286 -12.83 -3.01 8.20
N ASP A 287 -13.63 -3.60 9.10
CA ASP A 287 -13.24 -3.84 10.50
C ASP A 287 -13.39 -5.31 10.94
N GLY A 288 -13.69 -6.21 10.00
CA GLY A 288 -13.84 -7.64 10.26
C GLY A 288 -14.15 -8.44 9.00
N LEU A 289 -14.42 -9.73 9.20
CA LEU A 289 -14.74 -10.68 8.14
C LEU A 289 -16.20 -11.17 8.21
N ALA A 290 -16.75 -11.51 7.05
CA ALA A 290 -17.99 -12.26 6.91
C ALA A 290 -17.71 -13.57 6.16
N GLU A 291 -18.15 -14.72 6.69
CA GLU A 291 -18.09 -16.00 5.96
C GLU A 291 -19.09 -15.97 4.81
N CYS A 292 -18.64 -16.29 3.60
CA CYS A 292 -19.51 -16.35 2.43
C CYS A 292 -20.39 -17.60 2.50
N GLU A 293 -21.67 -17.46 2.20
CA GLU A 293 -22.55 -18.63 2.05
C GLU A 293 -22.15 -19.45 0.81
N THR A 294 -22.37 -20.76 0.82
CA THR A 294 -22.09 -21.61 -0.35
C THR A 294 -23.30 -22.45 -0.75
N ASP A 295 -23.39 -22.81 -2.02
CA ASP A 295 -24.33 -23.82 -2.51
C ASP A 295 -23.78 -25.25 -2.48
N PHE A 296 -22.64 -25.44 -1.80
CA PHE A 296 -21.98 -26.73 -1.71
C PHE A 296 -22.79 -27.70 -0.85
N VAL A 297 -22.88 -28.94 -1.33
CA VAL A 297 -23.59 -30.01 -0.63
C VAL A 297 -22.61 -30.71 0.30
N GLU A 298 -22.99 -30.84 1.58
CA GLU A 298 -22.19 -31.55 2.57
C GLU A 298 -21.91 -32.99 2.12
N GLY A 299 -20.63 -33.37 2.12
CA GLY A 299 -20.16 -34.70 1.72
C GLY A 299 -19.82 -34.87 0.23
N ASP A 300 -20.17 -33.90 -0.61
CA ASP A 300 -19.70 -33.86 -2.00
C ASP A 300 -18.33 -33.17 -2.09
N SER A 301 -17.48 -33.62 -3.03
CA SER A 301 -16.25 -32.90 -3.36
C SER A 301 -16.57 -31.54 -3.97
N GLN A 302 -15.77 -30.55 -3.63
CA GLN A 302 -15.88 -29.17 -4.09
C GLN A 302 -14.78 -28.87 -5.14
N PRO A 303 -14.87 -27.75 -5.87
CA PRO A 303 -13.85 -27.39 -6.85
C PRO A 303 -12.43 -27.40 -6.29
N ASP A 304 -11.51 -27.99 -7.05
CA ASP A 304 -10.07 -28.02 -6.77
C ASP A 304 -9.46 -26.65 -7.10
N LEU A 305 -9.57 -25.72 -6.15
CA LEU A 305 -8.99 -24.38 -6.30
C LEU A 305 -7.48 -24.36 -6.03
N MET A 306 -6.99 -25.28 -5.18
CA MET A 306 -5.59 -25.37 -4.75
C MET A 306 -4.66 -25.95 -5.82
N THR A 307 -3.38 -25.58 -5.77
CA THR A 307 -2.33 -26.30 -6.48
C THR A 307 -1.67 -27.37 -5.61
N GLY A 308 -1.81 -28.63 -6.02
CA GLY A 308 -1.14 -29.74 -5.34
C GLY A 308 -1.64 -31.07 -5.87
N SER A 309 -0.77 -31.91 -6.43
CA SER A 309 -1.14 -33.27 -6.81
C SER A 309 -1.06 -34.20 -5.60
N MET A 310 -2.15 -34.89 -5.27
CA MET A 310 -2.14 -36.07 -4.41
C MET A 310 -1.47 -37.25 -5.13
N GLY A 311 -0.15 -37.19 -5.33
CA GLY A 311 0.64 -38.29 -5.87
C GLY A 311 1.91 -37.88 -6.61
N GLY A 312 3.04 -37.78 -5.91
CA GLY A 312 4.37 -37.69 -6.50
C GLY A 312 5.40 -37.18 -5.49
N SER A 313 6.57 -37.81 -5.41
CA SER A 313 7.68 -37.41 -4.51
C SER A 313 8.39 -36.12 -4.92
N GLU A 314 7.75 -35.29 -5.74
CA GLU A 314 8.21 -33.95 -6.10
C GLU A 314 7.00 -33.04 -5.88
N ALA A 315 6.96 -32.40 -4.71
CA ALA A 315 5.95 -31.40 -4.38
C ALA A 315 5.94 -30.35 -5.51
N PRO A 316 4.78 -29.97 -6.07
CA PRO A 316 4.74 -28.89 -7.03
C PRO A 316 5.30 -27.63 -6.38
N THR A 317 6.34 -27.07 -6.98
CA THR A 317 6.94 -25.77 -6.61
C THR A 317 6.05 -24.58 -6.99
N ASN A 318 4.84 -24.81 -7.51
CA ASN A 318 3.94 -23.76 -7.93
C ASN A 318 2.93 -23.50 -6.80
N THR A 319 3.27 -22.53 -5.97
CA THR A 319 2.46 -21.93 -4.91
C THR A 319 1.30 -21.09 -5.46
N ALA A 320 0.81 -21.34 -6.68
CA ALA A 320 -0.28 -20.55 -7.24
C ALA A 320 -1.13 -21.26 -8.30
N SER A 321 -2.45 -21.09 -8.20
CA SER A 321 -3.43 -21.51 -9.20
C SER A 321 -3.75 -20.38 -10.16
N LEU A 322 -3.83 -20.70 -11.44
CA LEU A 322 -4.36 -19.80 -12.47
C LEU A 322 -5.81 -20.17 -12.76
N LEU A 323 -6.73 -19.27 -12.40
CA LEU A 323 -8.13 -19.39 -12.76
C LEU A 323 -8.39 -18.60 -14.04
N LYS A 324 -9.07 -19.23 -15.00
CA LYS A 324 -9.67 -18.50 -16.11
C LYS A 324 -10.88 -17.72 -15.60
N THR A 325 -10.86 -16.42 -15.82
CA THR A 325 -11.88 -15.48 -15.35
C THR A 325 -12.66 -14.93 -16.54
N TYR A 326 -13.96 -14.79 -16.38
CA TYR A 326 -14.87 -14.33 -17.41
C TYR A 326 -15.80 -13.28 -16.82
N MET A 327 -15.84 -12.11 -17.44
CA MET A 327 -16.75 -11.02 -17.06
C MET A 327 -17.90 -10.95 -18.06
N ASN A 328 -19.13 -11.01 -17.55
CA ASN A 328 -20.33 -10.91 -18.38
C ASN A 328 -20.65 -9.44 -18.77
N GLU A 329 -21.73 -9.23 -19.53
CA GLU A 329 -22.14 -7.88 -19.97
C GLU A 329 -22.60 -6.97 -18.81
N GLN A 330 -22.94 -7.54 -17.66
CA GLN A 330 -23.35 -6.84 -16.44
C GLN A 330 -22.15 -6.41 -15.57
N GLY A 331 -20.93 -6.87 -15.90
CA GLY A 331 -19.73 -6.63 -15.11
C GLY A 331 -19.55 -7.62 -13.95
N GLU A 332 -20.28 -8.73 -13.95
CA GLU A 332 -20.16 -9.78 -12.94
C GLU A 332 -19.07 -10.78 -13.34
N PHE A 333 -18.29 -11.24 -12.36
CA PHE A 333 -17.13 -12.11 -12.55
C PHE A 333 -17.45 -13.57 -12.28
N TYR A 334 -16.91 -14.43 -13.15
CA TYR A 334 -17.10 -15.87 -13.11
C TYR A 334 -15.79 -16.59 -13.39
N TYR A 335 -15.63 -17.76 -12.79
CA TYR A 335 -14.43 -18.57 -12.88
C TYR A 335 -14.76 -19.94 -13.44
N ALA A 336 -13.96 -20.42 -14.40
CA ALA A 336 -13.99 -21.83 -14.78
C ALA A 336 -13.16 -22.64 -13.77
N VAL A 337 -13.83 -23.49 -13.00
CA VAL A 337 -13.22 -24.31 -11.95
C VAL A 337 -13.45 -25.78 -12.22
N TYR A 338 -12.51 -26.62 -11.78
CA TYR A 338 -12.47 -28.04 -12.07
C TYR A 338 -12.39 -28.83 -10.76
N ASP A 339 -12.87 -30.07 -10.77
CA ASP A 339 -12.80 -30.99 -9.63
C ASP A 339 -12.52 -32.39 -10.15
N THR A 340 -11.59 -33.09 -9.51
CA THR A 340 -11.19 -34.46 -9.84
C THR A 340 -11.22 -35.33 -8.60
N MET A 341 -12.17 -36.25 -8.56
CA MET A 341 -12.26 -37.27 -7.52
C MET A 341 -11.98 -38.66 -8.09
N LYS A 342 -11.58 -39.60 -7.22
CA LYS A 342 -11.41 -41.01 -7.58
C LYS A 342 -12.14 -41.95 -6.62
N ASN A 343 -12.62 -43.05 -7.16
CA ASN A 343 -13.16 -44.16 -6.38
C ASN A 343 -12.26 -45.39 -6.57
N GLY A 344 -11.40 -45.61 -5.58
CA GLY A 344 -10.34 -46.60 -5.66
C GLY A 344 -9.32 -46.28 -6.75
N ALA A 345 -8.69 -47.32 -7.30
CA ALA A 345 -7.68 -47.18 -8.36
C ALA A 345 -8.26 -47.23 -9.78
N ALA A 346 -9.57 -47.43 -9.92
CA ALA A 346 -10.19 -47.82 -11.19
C ALA A 346 -11.21 -46.80 -11.73
N GLU A 347 -11.68 -45.86 -10.93
CA GLU A 347 -12.74 -44.94 -11.34
C GLU A 347 -12.33 -43.51 -11.01
N TYR A 348 -12.44 -42.62 -11.99
CA TYR A 348 -12.20 -41.19 -11.87
C TYR A 348 -13.44 -40.45 -12.33
N TYR A 349 -13.83 -39.44 -11.57
CA TYR A 349 -14.93 -38.55 -11.91
C TYR A 349 -14.40 -37.12 -11.88
N GLU A 350 -14.63 -36.44 -12.99
CA GLU A 350 -14.13 -35.10 -13.23
C GLU A 350 -15.29 -34.22 -13.63
N ASN A 351 -15.26 -32.97 -13.21
CA ASN A 351 -16.27 -32.01 -13.61
C ASN A 351 -15.66 -30.62 -13.80
N VAL A 352 -16.35 -29.84 -14.64
CA VAL A 352 -16.09 -28.42 -14.83
C VAL A 352 -17.34 -27.66 -14.44
N ARG A 353 -17.16 -26.58 -13.68
CA ARG A 353 -18.22 -25.70 -13.19
C ARG A 353 -17.86 -24.25 -13.44
N SER A 354 -18.90 -23.43 -13.50
CA SER A 354 -18.78 -21.99 -13.29
C SER A 354 -18.85 -21.72 -11.79
N LEU A 355 -17.99 -20.86 -11.27
CA LEU A 355 -18.03 -20.32 -9.89
C LEU A 355 -18.18 -18.80 -9.94
N THR A 356 -18.95 -18.21 -9.05
CA THR A 356 -19.07 -16.75 -8.89
C THR A 356 -19.27 -16.39 -7.42
N LEU A 357 -18.79 -15.21 -7.02
CA LEU A 357 -19.10 -14.58 -5.74
C LEU A 357 -20.09 -13.44 -5.99
N GLN A 358 -21.30 -13.53 -5.42
CA GLN A 358 -22.32 -12.50 -5.53
C GLN A 358 -23.08 -12.36 -4.20
N ASP A 359 -23.23 -11.12 -3.72
CA ASP A 359 -23.96 -10.82 -2.49
C ASP A 359 -23.50 -11.67 -1.27
N GLY A 360 -22.18 -11.86 -1.13
CA GLY A 360 -21.60 -12.69 -0.06
C GLY A 360 -21.86 -14.20 -0.22
N LYS A 361 -22.15 -14.67 -1.44
CA LYS A 361 -22.39 -16.10 -1.73
C LYS A 361 -21.49 -16.63 -2.84
N ILE A 362 -20.85 -17.76 -2.57
CA ILE A 362 -20.17 -18.58 -3.56
C ILE A 362 -21.18 -19.52 -4.18
N LEU A 363 -21.42 -19.34 -5.48
CA LEU A 363 -22.39 -20.13 -6.24
C LEU A 363 -21.68 -20.91 -7.34
N THR A 364 -22.10 -22.15 -7.56
CA THR A 364 -21.59 -22.99 -8.65
C THR A 364 -22.66 -23.49 -9.60
N THR A 365 -22.35 -23.44 -10.89
CA THR A 365 -23.19 -24.02 -11.95
C THR A 365 -22.43 -25.10 -12.69
N PRO A 366 -22.88 -26.37 -12.68
CA PRO A 366 -22.24 -27.42 -13.46
C PRO A 366 -22.26 -27.13 -14.96
N ILE A 367 -21.16 -27.43 -15.64
CA ILE A 367 -21.02 -27.25 -17.09
C ILE A 367 -20.95 -28.61 -17.79
N ALA A 368 -20.03 -29.49 -17.37
CA ALA A 368 -19.85 -30.81 -17.96
C ALA A 368 -19.16 -31.78 -17.00
N TYR A 369 -19.28 -33.08 -17.30
CA TYR A 369 -18.73 -34.18 -16.52
C TYR A 369 -17.94 -35.14 -17.41
N ARG A 370 -16.88 -35.71 -16.86
CA ARG A 370 -16.12 -36.82 -17.46
C ARG A 370 -15.99 -37.94 -16.44
N THR A 371 -16.20 -39.17 -16.89
CA THR A 371 -16.01 -40.38 -16.09
C THR A 371 -15.07 -41.32 -16.81
N THR A 372 -14.04 -41.77 -16.10
CA THR A 372 -13.04 -42.71 -16.62
C THR A 372 -13.06 -43.97 -15.76
N ILE A 373 -13.35 -45.12 -16.38
CA ILE A 373 -13.41 -46.43 -15.70
C ILE A 373 -12.39 -47.39 -16.31
N TYR A 374 -11.45 -47.86 -15.50
CA TYR A 374 -10.43 -48.84 -15.87
C TYR A 374 -10.94 -50.27 -15.67
N ASN A 375 -11.26 -50.93 -16.79
CA ASN A 375 -11.65 -52.34 -16.85
C ASN A 375 -10.62 -53.18 -17.63
N GLY A 376 -9.33 -52.94 -17.42
CA GLY A 376 -8.22 -53.56 -18.16
C GLY A 376 -7.17 -52.54 -18.59
N GLU A 377 -6.42 -52.82 -19.66
CA GLU A 377 -5.38 -51.92 -20.18
C GLU A 377 -5.94 -50.65 -20.86
N THR A 378 -7.19 -50.70 -21.34
CA THR A 378 -7.84 -49.56 -22.01
C THR A 378 -9.02 -49.07 -21.16
N PRO A 379 -9.03 -47.80 -20.72
CA PRO A 379 -10.14 -47.25 -19.96
C PRO A 379 -11.36 -46.98 -20.85
N SER A 380 -12.55 -47.00 -20.23
CA SER A 380 -13.77 -46.47 -20.82
C SER A 380 -13.95 -45.04 -20.36
N VAL A 381 -14.04 -44.10 -21.30
CA VAL A 381 -14.28 -42.67 -21.02
C VAL A 381 -15.68 -42.30 -21.51
N THR A 382 -16.45 -41.63 -20.65
CA THR A 382 -17.76 -41.07 -21.01
C THR A 382 -17.84 -39.62 -20.56
N CYS A 383 -18.27 -38.74 -21.47
CA CYS A 383 -18.48 -37.33 -21.17
C CYS A 383 -19.96 -36.96 -21.35
N THR A 384 -20.45 -36.11 -20.45
CA THR A 384 -21.81 -35.55 -20.55
C THR A 384 -21.83 -34.05 -20.29
N ASP A 385 -22.80 -33.35 -20.89
CA ASP A 385 -23.13 -31.98 -20.47
C ASP A 385 -23.84 -31.96 -19.09
N ALA A 386 -24.10 -30.77 -18.55
CA ALA A 386 -24.81 -30.59 -17.29
C ALA A 386 -26.24 -31.19 -17.25
N SER A 387 -26.85 -31.43 -18.42
CA SER A 387 -28.17 -32.05 -18.53
C SER A 387 -28.11 -33.58 -18.64
N GLY A 388 -26.90 -34.16 -18.66
CA GLY A 388 -26.67 -35.60 -18.81
C GLY A 388 -26.68 -36.11 -20.25
N ASN A 389 -26.68 -35.23 -21.26
CA ASN A 389 -26.56 -35.66 -22.66
C ASN A 389 -25.10 -36.01 -22.96
N SER A 390 -24.88 -37.08 -23.72
CA SER A 390 -23.54 -37.47 -24.14
C SER A 390 -22.91 -36.42 -25.05
N ILE A 391 -21.66 -36.06 -24.76
CA ILE A 391 -20.82 -35.16 -25.55
C ILE A 391 -19.49 -35.86 -25.89
N SER A 392 -18.73 -35.32 -26.84
CA SER A 392 -17.38 -35.84 -27.14
C SER A 392 -16.37 -35.43 -26.06
N GLU A 393 -15.21 -36.11 -26.01
CA GLU A 393 -14.09 -35.70 -25.13
C GLU A 393 -13.59 -34.28 -25.50
N GLU A 394 -13.50 -33.96 -26.79
CA GLU A 394 -13.16 -32.61 -27.27
C GLU A 394 -14.20 -31.58 -26.82
N ASP A 395 -15.49 -31.95 -26.77
CA ASP A 395 -16.52 -31.05 -26.25
C ASP A 395 -16.38 -30.80 -24.76
N TYR A 396 -15.99 -31.80 -23.97
CA TYR A 396 -15.69 -31.66 -22.54
C TYR A 396 -14.47 -30.75 -22.32
N GLU A 397 -13.38 -30.98 -23.05
CA GLU A 397 -12.14 -30.17 -22.94
C GLU A 397 -12.38 -28.69 -23.25
N ASN A 398 -13.32 -28.38 -24.14
CA ASN A 398 -13.67 -27.01 -24.52
C ASN A 398 -14.96 -26.52 -23.85
N ALA A 399 -15.46 -27.21 -22.82
CA ALA A 399 -16.79 -26.94 -22.28
C ALA A 399 -16.90 -25.56 -21.61
N ALA A 400 -15.88 -25.14 -20.85
CA ALA A 400 -15.83 -23.81 -20.24
C ALA A 400 -15.80 -22.70 -21.30
N ASP A 401 -14.90 -22.79 -22.29
CA ASP A 401 -14.79 -21.79 -23.36
C ASP A 401 -16.10 -21.68 -24.18
N LYS A 402 -16.83 -22.79 -24.36
CA LYS A 402 -18.17 -22.77 -25.00
C LYS A 402 -19.22 -22.16 -24.10
N TYR A 403 -19.20 -22.44 -22.79
CA TYR A 403 -20.15 -21.92 -21.82
C TYR A 403 -20.04 -20.40 -21.69
N PHE A 404 -18.83 -19.87 -21.62
CA PHE A 404 -18.54 -18.45 -21.47
C PHE A 404 -18.36 -17.72 -22.82
N ALA A 405 -18.78 -18.32 -23.93
CA ALA A 405 -18.59 -17.75 -25.25
C ALA A 405 -19.22 -16.35 -25.38
N GLY A 406 -18.38 -15.35 -25.67
CA GLY A 406 -18.79 -13.95 -25.82
C GLY A 406 -18.59 -13.08 -24.58
N TRP A 407 -18.16 -13.65 -23.46
CA TRP A 407 -17.77 -12.89 -22.27
C TRP A 407 -16.31 -12.43 -22.37
N GLN A 408 -15.95 -11.39 -21.61
CA GLN A 408 -14.57 -10.89 -21.59
C GLN A 408 -13.69 -11.83 -20.75
N GLU A 409 -12.69 -12.45 -21.38
CA GLU A 409 -11.75 -13.36 -20.73
C GLU A 409 -10.57 -12.59 -20.10
N SER A 410 -10.18 -12.99 -18.89
CA SER A 410 -8.99 -12.57 -18.17
C SER A 410 -8.47 -13.72 -17.29
N GLU A 411 -7.48 -13.44 -16.46
CA GLU A 411 -6.83 -14.43 -15.59
C GLU A 411 -6.79 -13.90 -14.16
N THR A 412 -7.08 -14.77 -13.19
CA THR A 412 -6.93 -14.48 -11.76
C THR A 412 -5.99 -15.51 -11.14
N TRP A 413 -5.01 -15.03 -10.40
CA TRP A 413 -4.04 -15.86 -9.69
C TRP A 413 -4.44 -16.00 -8.23
N LEU A 414 -4.38 -17.22 -7.71
CA LEU A 414 -4.49 -17.49 -6.27
C LEU A 414 -3.15 -17.98 -5.77
N GLY A 415 -2.44 -17.19 -4.96
CA GLY A 415 -1.17 -17.56 -4.35
C GLY A 415 -1.36 -18.39 -3.09
N TRP A 416 -1.30 -19.71 -3.20
CA TRP A 416 -1.49 -20.63 -2.09
C TRP A 416 -0.31 -20.67 -1.14
N GLN A 417 -0.61 -20.48 0.14
CA GLN A 417 0.30 -20.61 1.28
C GLN A 417 -0.13 -21.80 2.14
N ASP A 418 0.82 -22.54 2.69
CA ASP A 418 0.53 -23.66 3.60
C ASP A 418 0.02 -23.12 4.93
N MET A 419 -1.13 -23.61 5.39
CA MET A 419 -1.71 -23.18 6.66
C MET A 419 -0.83 -23.58 7.87
N ASN A 420 -0.02 -24.64 7.74
CA ASN A 420 0.90 -25.07 8.80
C ASN A 420 2.06 -24.09 9.02
N ASP A 421 2.37 -23.28 8.00
CA ASP A 421 3.42 -22.25 8.07
C ASP A 421 2.86 -20.88 8.48
N LEU A 422 1.56 -20.77 8.78
CA LEU A 422 0.92 -19.53 9.17
C LEU A 422 1.55 -18.94 10.44
N GLY A 423 1.84 -17.65 10.40
CA GLY A 423 2.40 -16.87 11.49
C GLY A 423 1.57 -16.89 12.77
N SER A 424 2.20 -16.44 13.85
CA SER A 424 1.61 -16.44 15.20
C SER A 424 1.14 -15.06 15.67
N THR A 425 1.64 -13.99 15.04
CA THR A 425 1.19 -12.60 15.28
C THR A 425 0.44 -12.05 14.07
N ALA A 426 -0.34 -10.98 14.28
CA ALA A 426 -1.07 -10.34 13.19
C ALA A 426 -0.13 -9.78 12.12
N GLU A 427 1.04 -9.25 12.51
CA GLU A 427 2.04 -8.73 11.58
C GLU A 427 2.67 -9.83 10.71
N GLU A 428 3.03 -10.97 11.32
CA GLU A 428 3.55 -12.13 10.58
C GLU A 428 2.53 -12.64 9.56
N ILE A 429 1.27 -12.77 9.99
CA ILE A 429 0.17 -13.25 9.14
C ILE A 429 -0.11 -12.25 8.01
N ALA A 430 -0.19 -10.94 8.31
CA ALA A 430 -0.42 -9.91 7.30
C ALA A 430 0.66 -9.92 6.21
N ALA A 431 1.93 -10.12 6.58
CA ALA A 431 3.02 -10.24 5.62
C ALA A 431 2.87 -11.49 4.72
N GLN A 432 2.39 -12.61 5.26
CA GLN A 432 2.15 -13.82 4.45
C GLN A 432 0.89 -13.71 3.58
N LEU A 433 -0.14 -13.00 4.03
CA LEU A 433 -1.32 -12.68 3.22
C LEU A 433 -0.94 -11.77 2.04
N ASP A 434 -0.02 -10.83 2.23
CA ASP A 434 0.52 -10.01 1.15
C ASP A 434 1.30 -10.85 0.12
N GLN A 435 2.12 -11.81 0.57
CA GLN A 435 2.79 -12.76 -0.33
C GLN A 435 1.79 -13.59 -1.16
N SER A 436 0.63 -13.93 -0.59
CA SER A 436 -0.45 -14.62 -1.30
C SER A 436 -1.04 -13.76 -2.44
N LEU A 437 -1.20 -12.45 -2.23
CA LEU A 437 -1.66 -11.50 -3.24
C LEU A 437 -0.60 -11.26 -4.33
N ASN A 438 0.68 -11.24 -3.94
CA ASN A 438 1.81 -10.82 -4.76
C ASN A 438 2.65 -11.99 -5.29
N VAL A 439 1.98 -12.97 -5.91
CA VAL A 439 2.53 -14.24 -6.41
C VAL A 439 3.82 -14.13 -7.25
N PHE A 440 4.05 -12.99 -7.90
CA PHE A 440 5.18 -12.77 -8.83
C PHE A 440 6.28 -11.85 -8.32
N LEU A 441 6.20 -11.36 -7.07
CA LEU A 441 7.13 -10.37 -6.53
C LEU A 441 8.16 -10.95 -5.53
N TYR A 442 8.10 -12.26 -5.22
CA TYR A 442 8.96 -12.90 -4.23
C TYR A 442 9.68 -14.16 -4.74
#